data_AF-A0A956R0V1-F1
#
_entry.id   AF-A0A956R0V1-F1
#
_cell.length_a   1.000
_cell.length_b   1.000
_cell.length_c   1.000
_cell.angle_alpha   90.00
_cell.angle_beta   90.00
_cell.angle_gamma   90.00
#
_symmetry.space_group_name_H-M   'P 1'
#
loop_
_entity.id
_entity.type
_entity.pdbx_description
1 polymer ?
#
loop_
_entity_poly.entity_id
_entity_poly.type
_entity_poly.pdbx_seq_one_letter_code
_entity_poly.pdbx_strand_id
1 'polypeptide(L)' 'YFIGCQFHPEFKSRPTAPHPLFSAFIAAALDQQKRQ' A
#
# COMPACT_ATOMS: atom_id res chain seq x y z
N TYR A 1 4.48 -9.63 4.55
CA TYR A 1 4.63 -8.18 4.31
C TYR A 1 4.05 -7.46 5.50
N PHE A 2 4.81 -6.59 6.18
CA PHE A 2 4.38 -5.88 7.38
C PHE A 2 4.88 -4.43 7.30
N ILE A 3 3.96 -3.46 7.30
CA ILE A 3 4.26 -2.02 7.31
C ILE A 3 3.77 -1.44 8.63
N GLY A 4 4.66 -0.77 9.36
CA GLY A 4 4.31 0.12 10.47
C GLY A 4 4.72 1.55 10.14
N CYS A 5 3.85 2.52 10.42
CA CYS A 5 4.16 3.95 10.33
C CYS A 5 3.78 4.64 11.66
N GLN A 6 4.66 5.51 12.15
CA GLN A 6 4.43 6.30 13.37
C GLN A 6 3.58 7.56 13.11
N PHE A 7 3.38 7.90 11.84
CA PHE A 7 2.49 8.94 11.33
C PHE A 7 1.23 8.29 10.74
N HIS A 8 0.14 9.05 10.59
CA HIS A 8 -1.13 8.58 10.02
C HIS A 8 -1.16 8.81 8.49
N PRO A 9 -0.65 7.87 7.65
CA PRO A 9 -0.65 8.03 6.19
C PRO A 9 -2.08 8.08 5.61
N GLU A 10 -3.09 7.65 6.36
CA GLU A 10 -4.50 7.75 5.99
C GLU A 10 -4.95 9.20 5.76
N PHE A 11 -4.45 10.17 6.52
CA PHE A 11 -4.81 11.59 6.31
C PHE A 11 -4.12 12.23 5.09
N LYS A 12 -3.10 11.58 4.52
CA LYS A 12 -2.36 12.07 3.33
C LYS A 12 -2.72 11.33 2.04
N SER A 13 -3.53 10.26 2.14
CA SER A 13 -4.03 9.53 0.98
C SER A 13 -5.21 10.27 0.36
N ARG A 14 -5.16 10.57 -0.95
CA ARG A 14 -6.26 11.18 -1.71
C ARG A 14 -6.70 10.20 -2.79
N PRO A 15 -7.99 10.18 -3.19
CA PRO A 15 -8.48 9.26 -4.23
C PRO A 15 -7.71 9.33 -5.56
N THR A 16 -7.21 10.51 -5.92
CA THR A 16 -6.41 10.74 -7.14
C THR A 16 -4.90 10.60 -6.94
N ALA A 17 -4.44 10.45 -5.70
CA ALA A 17 -3.04 10.32 -5.32
C ALA A 17 -2.92 9.39 -4.11
N PRO A 18 -3.06 8.06 -4.31
CA PRO A 18 -2.92 7.09 -3.24
C PRO A 18 -1.50 7.13 -2.69
N HIS A 19 -1.36 7.00 -1.37
CA HIS A 19 -0.05 7.00 -0.75
C HIS A 19 0.78 5.79 -1.26
N PRO A 20 2.07 5.97 -1.60
CA PRO A 20 2.91 4.91 -2.19
C PRO A 20 2.93 3.61 -1.39
N LEU A 21 2.75 3.68 -0.07
CA LEU A 21 2.65 2.51 0.81
C LEU A 21 1.46 1.59 0.46
N PHE A 22 0.28 2.16 0.18
CA PHE A 22 -0.91 1.36 -0.17
C PHE A 22 -0.79 0.78 -1.57
N SER A 23 -0.27 1.56 -2.53
CA SER A 23 -0.04 1.08 -3.89
C SER A 23 0.99 -0.05 -3.93
N ALA A 24 2.10 0.06 -3.18
CA ALA A 24 3.12 -0.98 -3.10
C ALA A 24 2.59 -2.25 -2.42
N PHE A 25 1.76 -2.12 -1.38
CA PHE A 25 1.14 -3.26 -0.73
C PHE A 25 0.24 -4.06 -1.68
N ILE A 26 -0.63 -3.37 -2.43
CA ILE A 26 -1.53 -4.01 -3.39
C ILE A 26 -0.73 -4.67 -4.52
N ALA A 27 0.31 -4.01 -5.04
CA ALA A 27 1.17 -4.58 -6.06
C ALA A 27 1.86 -5.87 -5.59
N ALA A 28 2.38 -5.89 -4.37
CA ALA A 28 2.98 -7.08 -3.77
C ALA A 28 1.95 -8.21 -3.55
N ALA A 29 0.71 -7.87 -3.18
CA ALA A 29 -0.38 -8.85 -3.05
C ALA A 29 -0.76 -9.47 -4.40
N LEU A 30 -0.87 -8.66 -5.46
CA LEU A 30 -1.15 -9.14 -6.82
C LEU A 30 -0.01 -10.01 -7.36
N ASP A 31 1.24 -9.63 -7.12
CA ASP A 31 2.40 -10.44 -7.50
C ASP A 31 2.39 -11.79 -6.78
N GLN A 32 2.03 -11.82 -5.50
CA GLN A 32 1.91 -13.07 -4.76
C GLN A 32 0.74 -13.95 -5.23
N GLN A 33 -0.40 -13.35 -5.60
CA GLN A 33 -1.52 -14.08 -6.19
C GLN A 33 -1.12 -14.75 -7.51
N LYS A 34 -0.32 -14.09 -8.35
CA LYS A 34 0.17 -14.66 -9.62
C LYS A 34 1.20 -15.77 -9.45
N ARG A 35 1.88 -15.82 -8.30
CA ARG A 35 2.88 -16.84 -7.97
C ARG A 35 2.26 -18.11 -7.34
N GLN A 36 0.98 -18.06 -6.95
CA GLN A 36 0.19 -19.22 -6.53
C GLN A 36 -0.54 -19.84 -7.72
#